data_AF-A0A3M5E2B3-F1
#
_entry.id   AF-A0A3M5E2B3-F1
#
_cell.length_a   1.000
_cell.length_b   1.000
_cell.length_c   1.000
_cell.angle_alpha   90.00
_cell.angle_beta   90.00
_cell.angle_gamma   90.00
#
_symmetry.space_group_name_H-M   'P 1'
#
loop_
_entity.id
_entity.type
_entity.pdbx_description
1 polymer ?
#
loop_
_entity_poly.entity_id
_entity_poly.type
_entity_poly.pdbx_seq_one_letter_code
_entity_poly.pdbx_strand_id
1 'polypeptide(L)'
;MREAARLRPTESRFRNDLGVALLKRGDRVGARFEFITALELQQGGKLPATNLLGLLYLQGDREDAQRLIERLQLDARDIRAAEARARSWGAVPTPGAAPASDDPLAELPAEANMHTAMANEAP
;
A
#
# COMPACT_ATOMS: atom_id res chain seq x y z
N MET A 1 16.95 -33.72 5.16
CA MET A 1 16.40 -32.38 5.49
C MET A 1 17.24 -31.22 4.89
N ARG A 2 17.49 -31.17 3.57
CA ARG A 2 18.22 -30.02 2.94
C ARG A 2 17.40 -29.25 1.88
N GLU A 3 16.32 -29.82 1.35
CA GLU A 3 15.48 -29.15 0.35
C GLU A 3 14.56 -28.07 0.92
N ALA A 4 13.99 -28.27 2.10
CA ALA A 4 13.09 -27.31 2.73
C ALA A 4 13.74 -25.93 2.97
N ALA A 5 15.06 -25.90 3.21
CA ALA A 5 15.80 -24.66 3.40
C ALA A 5 16.11 -23.91 2.09
N ARG A 6 16.05 -24.56 0.92
CA ARG A 6 16.23 -23.90 -0.40
C ARG A 6 14.95 -23.32 -0.97
N LEU A 7 13.81 -23.95 -0.66
CA LEU A 7 12.49 -23.47 -1.10
C LEU A 7 12.10 -22.16 -0.39
N ARG A 8 12.45 -22.03 0.90
CA ARG A 8 12.10 -20.84 1.72
C ARG A 8 12.69 -19.51 1.22
N PRO A 9 13.99 -19.41 0.85
CA PRO A 9 14.55 -18.21 0.24
C PRO A 9 13.86 -17.83 -1.09
N THR A 10 13.47 -18.81 -1.89
CA THR A 10 12.74 -18.58 -3.14
C THR A 10 11.35 -18.00 -2.87
N GLU A 11 10.63 -18.56 -1.90
CA GLU A 11 9.31 -18.09 -1.48
C GLU A 11 9.35 -16.67 -0.89
N SER A 12 10.33 -16.37 -0.03
CA SER A 12 10.55 -15.02 0.50
C SER A 12 10.73 -13.99 -0.61
N ARG A 13 11.58 -14.30 -1.61
CA ARG A 13 11.82 -13.41 -2.74
C ARG A 13 10.56 -13.23 -3.59
N PHE A 14 9.81 -14.30 -3.85
CA PHE A 14 8.57 -14.22 -4.62
C PHE A 14 7.55 -13.28 -3.96
N ARG A 15 7.33 -13.43 -2.65
CA ARG A 15 6.45 -12.55 -1.87
C ARG A 15 6.93 -11.11 -1.86
N ASN A 16 8.24 -10.90 -1.71
CA ASN A 16 8.81 -9.58 -1.81
C ASN A 16 8.54 -8.93 -3.18
N ASP A 17 8.69 -9.67 -4.27
CA ASP A 17 8.43 -9.16 -5.62
C ASP A 17 6.93 -8.88 -5.83
N LEU A 18 6.05 -9.72 -5.27
CA LEU A 18 4.60 -9.47 -5.23
C LEU A 18 4.28 -8.17 -4.47
N GLY A 19 4.90 -7.92 -3.33
CA GLY A 19 4.72 -6.69 -2.57
C GLY A 19 5.08 -5.44 -3.38
N VAL A 20 6.18 -5.48 -4.15
CA VAL A 20 6.55 -4.38 -5.07
C VAL A 20 5.51 -4.20 -6.17
N ALA A 21 4.97 -5.29 -6.72
CA ALA A 21 3.94 -5.23 -7.77
C ALA A 21 2.63 -4.61 -7.25
N LEU A 22 2.20 -4.98 -6.03
CA LEU A 22 1.03 -4.42 -5.36
C LEU A 22 1.22 -2.92 -5.10
N LEU A 23 2.40 -2.53 -4.63
CA LEU A 23 2.72 -1.13 -4.37
C LEU A 23 2.65 -0.26 -5.63
N LYS A 24 3.16 -0.77 -6.77
CA LYS A 24 3.06 -0.10 -8.08
C LYS A 24 1.61 0.05 -8.56
N ARG A 25 0.70 -0.79 -8.08
CA ARG A 25 -0.75 -0.71 -8.34
C ARG A 25 -1.50 0.17 -7.33
N GLY A 26 -0.79 0.78 -6.38
CA GLY A 26 -1.36 1.62 -5.32
C GLY A 26 -1.84 0.84 -4.08
N ASP A 27 -1.77 -0.49 -4.08
CA ASP A 27 -2.16 -1.31 -2.93
C ASP A 27 -1.03 -1.38 -1.90
N ARG A 28 -0.97 -0.34 -1.06
CA ARG A 28 0.02 -0.23 0.02
C ARG A 28 -0.21 -1.25 1.14
N VAL A 29 -1.46 -1.61 1.41
CA VAL A 29 -1.81 -2.56 2.48
C VAL A 29 -1.37 -3.97 2.10
N GLY A 30 -1.72 -4.42 0.89
CA GLY A 30 -1.27 -5.69 0.35
C GLY A 30 0.26 -5.76 0.23
N ALA A 31 0.90 -4.68 -0.22
CA ALA A 31 2.36 -4.60 -0.26
C ALA A 31 3.00 -4.79 1.11
N ARG A 32 2.47 -4.12 2.15
CA ARG A 32 2.96 -4.23 3.53
C ARG A 32 2.86 -5.66 4.04
N PHE A 33 1.72 -6.32 3.81
CA PHE A 33 1.50 -7.71 4.19
C PHE A 33 2.57 -8.63 3.58
N GLU A 34 2.79 -8.56 2.26
CA GLU A 34 3.73 -9.44 1.59
C GLU A 34 5.19 -9.18 1.99
N PHE A 35 5.58 -7.93 2.25
CA PHE A 35 6.93 -7.65 2.76
C PHE A 35 7.16 -8.22 4.17
N ILE A 36 6.14 -8.15 5.04
CA ILE A 36 6.21 -8.75 6.39
C ILE A 36 6.32 -10.27 6.28
N THR A 37 5.48 -10.91 5.47
CA THR A 37 5.54 -12.37 5.29
C THR A 37 6.87 -12.80 4.67
N ALA A 38 7.38 -12.08 3.67
CA ALA A 38 8.70 -12.34 3.10
C ALA A 38 9.82 -12.28 4.17
N LEU A 39 9.78 -11.27 5.03
CA LEU A 39 10.73 -11.11 6.13
C LEU A 39 10.61 -12.24 7.17
N GLU A 40 9.41 -12.72 7.47
CA GLU A 40 9.19 -13.85 8.38
C GLU A 40 9.71 -15.18 7.80
N LEU A 41 9.50 -15.39 6.50
CA LEU A 41 9.97 -16.59 5.80
C LEU A 41 11.49 -16.66 5.70
N GLN A 42 12.15 -15.52 5.53
CA GLN A 42 13.59 -15.37 5.56
C GLN A 42 13.99 -14.45 6.72
N GLN A 43 14.09 -15.02 7.92
CA GLN A 43 14.61 -14.28 9.08
C GLN A 43 15.99 -13.68 8.74
N GLY A 44 16.11 -12.36 8.86
CA GLY A 44 17.33 -11.62 8.50
C GLY A 44 17.48 -11.29 7.01
N GLY A 45 16.45 -11.51 6.19
CA GLY A 45 16.43 -11.11 4.78
C GLY A 45 16.50 -9.59 4.63
N LYS A 46 17.68 -9.07 4.24
CA LYS A 46 17.88 -7.62 4.04
C LYS A 46 16.95 -7.02 2.99
N LEU A 47 16.58 -7.76 1.96
CA LEU A 47 15.77 -7.25 0.85
C LEU A 47 14.30 -6.95 1.28
N PRO A 48 13.54 -7.89 1.86
CA PRO A 48 12.21 -7.60 2.42
C PRO A 48 12.22 -6.47 3.46
N ALA A 49 13.23 -6.47 4.35
CA ALA A 49 13.37 -5.42 5.36
C ALA A 49 13.54 -4.02 4.74
N THR A 50 14.39 -3.90 3.71
CA THR A 50 14.63 -2.61 3.04
C THR A 50 13.39 -2.15 2.25
N ASN A 51 12.63 -3.09 1.67
CA ASN A 51 11.39 -2.77 0.96
C ASN A 51 10.29 -2.32 1.91
N LEU A 52 10.12 -3.01 3.04
CA LEU A 52 9.19 -2.61 4.11
C LEU A 52 9.57 -1.22 4.65
N LEU A 53 10.85 -0.98 4.92
CA LEU A 53 11.32 0.33 5.39
C LEU A 53 11.03 1.44 4.37
N GLY A 54 11.23 1.17 3.07
CA GLY A 54 10.90 2.13 2.02
C GLY A 54 9.40 2.45 1.94
N LEU A 55 8.55 1.45 2.20
CA LEU A 55 7.11 1.65 2.25
C LEU A 55 6.70 2.50 3.45
N LEU A 56 7.29 2.25 4.63
CA LEU A 56 7.03 3.06 5.83
C LEU A 56 7.47 4.52 5.63
N TYR A 57 8.60 4.76 4.98
CA TYR A 57 9.02 6.11 4.60
C TYR A 57 8.06 6.78 3.62
N LEU A 58 7.54 6.05 2.63
CA LEU A 58 6.54 6.57 1.70
C LEU A 58 5.24 6.95 2.41
N GLN A 59 4.85 6.22 3.46
CA GLN A 59 3.64 6.49 4.25
C GLN A 59 3.83 7.55 5.33
N GLY A 60 5.08 7.90 5.67
CA GLY A 60 5.39 8.81 6.76
C GLY A 60 5.37 8.14 8.15
N ASP A 61 5.32 6.81 8.20
CA ASP A 61 5.23 6.00 9.43
C ASP A 61 6.59 5.91 10.14
N ARG A 62 7.09 7.05 10.63
CA ARG A 62 8.44 7.20 11.19
C ARG A 62 8.68 6.31 12.41
N GLU A 63 7.67 6.10 13.24
CA GLU A 63 7.79 5.30 14.47
C GLU A 63 7.97 3.81 14.15
N ASP A 64 7.18 3.29 13.21
CA ASP A 64 7.34 1.92 12.70
C ASP A 64 8.68 1.74 11.99
N ALA A 65 9.10 2.73 11.21
CA ALA A 65 10.40 2.71 10.53
C ALA A 65 11.55 2.60 11.54
N GLN A 66 11.52 3.41 12.60
CA GLN A 66 12.54 3.40 13.65
C GLN A 66 12.58 2.06 14.37
N ARG A 67 11.42 1.53 14.78
CA ARG A 67 11.33 0.18 15.37
C ARG A 67 11.92 -0.91 14.48
N LEU A 68 11.66 -0.84 13.17
CA LEU A 68 12.17 -1.81 12.22
C LEU A 68 13.70 -1.72 12.07
N ILE A 69 14.25 -0.51 11.99
CA ILE A 69 15.69 -0.25 11.94
C ILE A 69 16.37 -0.85 13.16
N GLU A 70 15.87 -0.56 14.35
CA GLU A 70 16.44 -1.07 15.61
C GLU A 70 16.33 -2.58 15.72
N ARG A 71 15.14 -3.15 15.44
CA ARG A 71 14.91 -4.59 15.58
C ARG A 71 15.78 -5.43 14.65
N LEU A 72 16.03 -4.94 13.43
CA LEU A 72 16.80 -5.66 12.42
C LEU A 72 18.24 -5.18 12.29
N GLN A 73 18.65 -4.21 13.13
CA GLN A 73 20.00 -3.62 13.10
C GLN A 73 20.37 -3.13 11.69
N LEU A 74 19.43 -2.42 11.04
CA LEU A 74 19.64 -1.90 9.68
C LEU A 74 20.67 -0.79 9.69
N ASP A 75 21.63 -0.88 8.78
CA ASP A 75 22.72 0.08 8.69
C ASP A 75 22.35 1.28 7.78
N ALA A 76 23.25 2.26 7.72
CA ALA A 76 23.05 3.46 6.91
C ALA A 76 22.90 3.15 5.40
N ARG A 77 23.46 2.05 4.89
CA ARG A 77 23.28 1.64 3.50
C ARG A 77 21.86 1.12 3.27
N ASP A 78 21.35 0.31 4.19
CA ASP A 78 19.99 -0.20 4.14
C ASP A 78 18.98 0.96 4.23
N ILE A 79 19.20 1.92 5.12
CA ILE A 79 18.37 3.13 5.25
C ILE A 79 18.34 3.96 3.96
N ARG A 80 19.51 4.29 3.38
CA ARG A 80 19.59 5.03 2.11
C ARG A 80 18.87 4.29 0.96
N ALA A 81 18.99 2.96 0.93
CA ALA A 81 18.35 2.14 -0.08
C ALA A 81 16.82 2.09 0.08
N ALA A 82 16.31 2.21 1.31
CA ALA A 82 14.88 2.35 1.59
C ALA A 82 14.36 3.74 1.20
N GLU A 83 15.07 4.82 1.52
CA GLU A 83 14.71 6.19 1.11
C GLU A 83 14.68 6.36 -0.41
N ALA A 84 15.65 5.75 -1.12
CA ALA A 84 15.67 5.76 -2.58
C ALA A 84 14.44 5.07 -3.18
N ARG A 85 13.97 3.97 -2.56
CA ARG A 85 12.73 3.28 -2.97
C ARG A 85 11.49 4.10 -2.66
N ALA A 86 11.41 4.70 -1.48
CA ALA A 86 10.31 5.57 -1.11
C ALA A 86 10.13 6.70 -2.13
N ARG A 87 11.24 7.36 -2.51
CA ARG A 87 11.25 8.38 -3.56
C ARG A 87 10.82 7.83 -4.92
N SER A 88 11.31 6.65 -5.32
CA SER A 88 10.95 6.09 -6.62
C SER A 88 9.47 5.71 -6.69
N TRP A 89 8.89 5.18 -5.62
CA TRP A 89 7.45 4.85 -5.56
C TRP A 89 6.56 6.07 -5.41
N GLY A 90 7.02 7.12 -4.71
CA GLY A 90 6.32 8.40 -4.64
C GLY A 90 6.30 9.16 -5.98
N ALA A 91 7.28 8.91 -6.84
CA ALA A 91 7.34 9.47 -8.19
C ALA A 91 6.51 8.70 -9.23
N VAL A 92 6.03 7.49 -8.92
CA VAL A 92 5.12 6.75 -9.82
C VAL A 92 3.73 7.39 -9.70
N PRO A 93 3.18 8.00 -10.78
CA PRO A 93 1.80 8.45 -10.76
C PRO A 93 0.92 7.23 -10.54
N THR A 94 0.10 7.25 -9.49
CA THR A 94 -0.87 6.18 -9.23
C THR A 94 -1.88 6.20 -10.38
N PRO A 95 -2.01 5.12 -11.18
CA PRO A 95 -3.05 5.05 -12.20
C PRO A 95 -4.39 5.01 -11.47
N GLY A 96 -5.11 6.13 -11.45
CA GLY A 96 -6.37 6.28 -10.72
C GLY A 96 -6.44 7.44 -9.72
N ALA A 97 -5.34 8.15 -9.45
CA ALA A 97 -5.43 9.47 -8.82
C ALA A 97 -5.94 10.46 -9.89
N ALA A 98 -7.25 10.54 -10.06
CA ALA A 98 -7.86 11.67 -10.75
C ALA A 98 -7.37 12.96 -10.09
N PRO A 99 -7.03 14.03 -10.85
CA PRO A 99 -6.77 15.31 -10.24
C PRO A 99 -8.01 15.69 -9.42
N ALA A 100 -7.80 16.11 -8.17
CA ALA A 100 -8.85 16.68 -7.34
C ALA A 100 -9.53 17.78 -8.17
N SER A 101 -10.72 17.45 -8.66
CA SER A 101 -11.54 18.38 -9.41
C SER A 101 -12.18 19.25 -8.33
N ASP A 102 -11.67 20.48 -8.20
CA ASP A 102 -12.39 21.57 -7.54
C ASP A 102 -13.67 21.80 -8.34
N ASP A 103 -14.76 21.12 -7.98
CA ASP A 103 -16.08 21.34 -8.54
C ASP A 103 -16.94 22.04 -7.46
N PRO A 104 -17.17 23.36 -7.56
CA PRO A 104 -17.92 24.12 -6.57
C PRO A 104 -19.40 24.12 -6.95
N LEU A 105 -20.06 22.96 -6.97
CA LEU A 105 -21.51 22.85 -7.21
C LEU A 105 -22.12 21.73 -6.37
N ALA A 106 -22.05 21.90 -5.05
CA ALA A 106 -22.98 21.26 -4.13
C ALA A 106 -23.65 22.37 -3.32
N GLU A 107 -24.92 22.65 -3.62
CA GLU A 107 -25.93 23.38 -2.82
C GLU A 107 -27.15 23.60 -3.77
N LEU A 108 -28.42 23.22 -3.55
CA LEU A 108 -29.28 22.74 -2.45
C LEU A 108 -30.58 22.16 -3.11
N PRO A 109 -31.70 21.89 -2.40
CA PRO A 109 -31.92 20.83 -1.41
C PRO A 109 -33.08 19.89 -1.82
N ALA A 110 -33.19 18.77 -1.12
CA ALA A 110 -34.33 17.87 -1.19
C ALA A 110 -35.46 18.34 -0.27
N GLU A 111 -36.63 18.74 -0.79
CA GLU A 111 -37.92 18.62 -0.10
C GLU A 111 -39.06 18.60 -1.11
N ALA A 112 -39.93 17.59 -1.02
CA ALA A 112 -41.41 17.69 -1.07
C ALA A 112 -42.03 16.37 -1.50
N ASN A 113 -42.31 15.54 -0.50
CA ASN A 113 -43.22 14.42 -0.57
C ASN A 113 -44.66 14.97 -0.44
N MET A 114 -45.52 14.86 -1.46
CA MET A 114 -46.98 14.88 -1.23
C MET A 114 -47.79 14.33 -2.42
N HIS A 115 -48.34 13.14 -2.21
CA HIS A 115 -49.75 12.79 -2.41
C HIS A 115 -50.50 13.43 -3.60
N THR A 116 -50.71 12.66 -4.67
CA THR A 116 -51.90 12.85 -5.52
C THR A 116 -52.62 11.53 -5.65
N ALA A 117 -53.67 11.39 -4.85
CA ALA A 117 -54.77 10.47 -5.06
C ALA A 117 -55.82 11.15 -5.96
N MET A 118 -56.49 10.33 -6.79
CA MET A 118 -57.81 10.60 -7.42
C MET A 118 -57.75 11.61 -8.59
N ALA A 119 -58.44 11.50 -9.72
CA ALA A 119 -59.51 10.64 -10.21
C ALA A 119 -59.63 10.84 -11.75
N ASN A 120 -60.33 9.94 -12.44
CA ASN A 120 -61.30 10.20 -13.53
C ASN A 120 -60.80 11.00 -14.78
N GLU A 121 -60.94 10.56 -16.03
CA GLU A 121 -62.21 10.27 -16.73
C GLU A 121 -61.92 9.50 -18.04
N ALA A 122 -62.67 8.43 -18.27
CA ALA A 122 -63.06 7.96 -19.60
C ALA A 122 -64.51 8.45 -19.83
N PRO A 123 -64.96 8.68 -21.07
CA PRO A 123 -65.17 7.60 -22.05
C PRO A 123 -64.55 7.84 -23.43
#